data_AF-L0DQY1-F1
#
_entry.id   AF-L0DQY1-F1
#
_cell.length_a   1.000
_cell.length_b   1.000
_cell.length_c   1.000
_cell.angle_alpha   90.00
_cell.angle_beta   90.00
_cell.angle_gamma   90.00
#
_symmetry.space_group_name_H-M   'P 1'
#
loop_
_entity.id
_entity.type
_entity.pdbx_description
1 polymer ?
#
loop_
_entity_poly.entity_id
_entity_poly.type
_entity_poly.pdbx_seq_one_letter_code
_entity_poly.pdbx_strand_id
1 'polypeptide(L)'
;MDTELLVEQQQKDDGKRLVEQLDHDGFPVTVAFWALTSEEGPWNLYVASSSFDEAHPSEAYRSLFSAVKKIHSSWISPSDVKLLDDQDPTAQDAVEVRDRHPSPLITNFQGKRLGDLPIEKAVIYPEIASPRQSFTVTYSRDGESNDWTATVKRGPIYRMQAKGAISYSAASWTGATAADQKFANVSVLIEIDPRFAHPDLLALPDMKKLTANQARKLADEMFKQYHPDAVIEHDEDEEDGDY
;
A
#
# COMPACT_ATOMS: atom_id res chain seq x y z
N MET A 1 -18.95 -28.20 24.53
CA MET A 1 -17.58 -28.55 24.11
C MET A 1 -17.44 -27.82 22.79
N ASP A 2 -17.11 -26.52 22.86
CA ASP A 2 -17.44 -25.53 21.82
C ASP A 2 -16.19 -24.75 21.42
N THR A 3 -15.26 -25.43 20.76
CA THR A 3 -14.02 -24.80 20.27
C THR A 3 -14.07 -24.53 18.75
N GLU A 4 -15.27 -24.58 18.14
CA GLU A 4 -15.46 -24.46 16.68
C GLU A 4 -15.60 -23.01 16.16
N LEU A 5 -15.43 -21.97 16.98
CA LEU A 5 -16.08 -20.66 16.74
C LEU A 5 -15.20 -19.45 16.35
N LEU A 6 -13.99 -19.66 15.86
CA LEU A 6 -13.13 -18.56 15.38
C LEU A 6 -12.28 -19.03 14.19
N VAL A 7 -12.15 -18.18 13.15
CA VAL A 7 -11.12 -18.37 12.12
C VAL A 7 -9.79 -18.53 12.84
N GLU A 8 -9.12 -19.65 12.62
CA GLU A 8 -7.85 -19.92 13.28
C GLU A 8 -6.81 -18.88 12.85
N GLN A 9 -5.85 -18.59 13.72
CA GLN A 9 -4.79 -17.62 13.39
C GLN A 9 -4.08 -17.97 12.08
N GLN A 10 -3.88 -19.26 11.81
CA GLN A 10 -3.27 -19.73 10.57
C GLN A 10 -4.11 -19.42 9.32
N GLN A 11 -5.43 -19.56 9.39
CA GLN A 11 -6.33 -19.18 8.29
C GLN A 11 -6.33 -17.66 8.05
N LYS A 12 -6.25 -16.86 9.14
CA LYS A 12 -6.11 -15.41 9.01
C LYS A 12 -4.81 -15.02 8.32
N ASP A 13 -3.71 -15.66 8.68
CA ASP A 13 -2.40 -15.37 8.10
C ASP A 13 -2.31 -15.82 6.64
N ASP A 14 -2.86 -17.00 6.31
CA ASP A 14 -2.89 -17.49 4.93
C ASP A 14 -3.83 -16.66 4.04
N GLY A 15 -4.98 -16.21 4.58
CA GLY A 15 -5.87 -15.33 3.84
C GLY A 15 -5.23 -13.98 3.57
N LYS A 16 -4.46 -13.44 4.53
CA LYS A 16 -3.67 -12.23 4.32
C LYS A 16 -2.64 -12.41 3.20
N ARG A 17 -1.88 -13.52 3.23
CA ARG A 17 -0.88 -13.85 2.18
C ARG A 17 -1.52 -13.97 0.81
N LEU A 18 -2.71 -14.57 0.71
CA LEU A 18 -3.43 -14.66 -0.55
C LEU A 18 -3.80 -13.28 -1.09
N VAL A 19 -4.36 -12.41 -0.23
CA VAL A 19 -4.79 -11.06 -0.61
C VAL A 19 -3.56 -10.22 -1.02
N GLU A 20 -2.43 -10.33 -0.31
CA GLU A 20 -1.15 -9.71 -0.69
C GLU A 20 -0.60 -10.24 -2.02
N GLN A 21 -0.73 -11.55 -2.28
CA GLN A 21 -0.30 -12.15 -3.53
C GLN A 21 -1.17 -11.73 -4.72
N LEU A 22 -2.49 -11.60 -4.51
CA LEU A 22 -3.41 -11.08 -5.52
C LEU A 22 -3.05 -9.65 -5.91
N ASP A 23 -2.84 -8.77 -4.92
CA ASP A 23 -2.38 -7.40 -5.14
C ASP A 23 -1.05 -7.39 -5.90
N HIS A 24 -0.08 -8.20 -5.48
CA HIS A 24 1.21 -8.33 -6.16
C HIS A 24 1.09 -8.79 -7.62
N ASP A 25 0.15 -9.68 -7.92
CA ASP A 25 -0.12 -10.17 -9.26
C ASP A 25 -0.91 -9.16 -10.13
N GLY A 26 -1.22 -7.98 -9.58
CA GLY A 26 -1.99 -6.93 -10.25
C GLY A 26 -3.49 -7.20 -10.29
N PHE A 27 -3.99 -8.08 -9.43
CA PHE A 27 -5.43 -8.29 -9.24
C PHE A 27 -5.92 -7.33 -8.14
N PRO A 28 -6.65 -6.26 -8.48
CA PRO A 28 -7.01 -5.23 -7.50
C PRO A 28 -7.98 -5.81 -6.48
N VAL A 29 -7.62 -5.77 -5.19
CA VAL A 29 -8.50 -6.22 -4.10
C VAL A 29 -9.10 -5.02 -3.40
N THR A 30 -10.42 -4.84 -3.54
CA THR A 30 -11.14 -3.73 -2.90
C THR A 30 -11.33 -4.00 -1.40
N VAL A 31 -11.76 -5.21 -1.04
CA VAL A 31 -11.83 -5.69 0.35
C VAL A 31 -11.73 -7.20 0.37
N ALA A 32 -11.20 -7.76 1.44
CA ALA A 32 -11.24 -9.18 1.69
C ALA A 32 -11.67 -9.45 3.13
N PHE A 33 -12.43 -10.51 3.35
CA PHE A 33 -12.88 -10.90 4.67
C PHE A 33 -13.25 -12.38 4.73
N TRP A 34 -12.97 -13.01 5.87
CA TRP A 34 -13.59 -14.29 6.19
C TRP A 34 -14.98 -14.04 6.75
N ALA A 35 -15.98 -14.81 6.33
CA ALA A 35 -17.32 -14.77 6.94
C ALA A 35 -17.84 -16.17 7.25
N LEU A 36 -18.46 -16.27 8.43
CA LEU A 36 -19.26 -17.42 8.86
C LEU A 36 -20.71 -17.09 8.54
N THR A 37 -21.24 -17.67 7.47
CA THR A 37 -22.63 -17.45 7.06
C THR A 37 -23.56 -18.33 7.89
N SER A 38 -24.77 -17.85 8.16
CA SER A 38 -25.77 -18.63 8.91
C SER A 38 -26.31 -19.83 8.15
N GLU A 39 -26.05 -19.90 6.84
CA GLU A 39 -26.63 -20.91 5.94
C GLU A 39 -25.65 -22.03 5.60
N GLU A 40 -24.37 -21.70 5.40
CA GLU A 40 -23.43 -22.67 4.81
C GLU A 40 -22.70 -23.48 5.89
N GLY A 41 -22.41 -22.87 7.04
CA GLY A 41 -21.74 -23.52 8.18
C GLY A 41 -20.23 -23.31 8.27
N PRO A 42 -19.39 -23.45 7.22
CA PRO A 42 -17.96 -23.18 7.33
C PRO A 42 -17.64 -21.70 7.05
N TRP A 43 -16.45 -21.30 7.48
CA TRP A 43 -15.87 -20.02 7.10
C TRP A 43 -15.48 -20.01 5.62
N ASN A 44 -15.94 -19.01 4.88
CA ASN A 44 -15.53 -18.74 3.50
C ASN A 44 -14.77 -17.41 3.43
N LEU A 45 -13.75 -17.35 2.58
CA LEU A 45 -13.02 -16.13 2.28
C LEU A 45 -13.68 -15.42 1.12
N TYR A 46 -14.20 -14.22 1.36
CA TYR A 46 -14.75 -13.35 0.33
C TYR A 46 -13.67 -12.35 -0.09
N VAL A 47 -13.47 -12.20 -1.39
CA VAL A 47 -12.55 -11.22 -1.97
C VAL A 47 -13.31 -10.41 -3.02
N ALA A 48 -13.50 -9.13 -2.74
CA ALA A 48 -14.13 -8.20 -3.67
C ALA A 48 -13.08 -7.53 -4.56
N SER A 49 -13.37 -7.41 -5.86
CA SER A 49 -12.45 -6.85 -6.83
C SER A 49 -13.20 -6.10 -7.93
N SER A 50 -12.67 -4.95 -8.35
CA SER A 50 -13.14 -4.21 -9.53
C SER A 50 -12.83 -4.94 -10.86
N SER A 51 -12.01 -5.99 -10.83
CA SER A 51 -11.69 -6.84 -11.98
C SER A 51 -12.53 -8.12 -12.04
N PHE A 52 -13.43 -8.33 -11.08
CA PHE A 52 -14.37 -9.44 -11.12
C PHE A 52 -15.61 -9.01 -11.91
N ASP A 53 -15.91 -9.73 -13.00
CA ASP A 53 -17.14 -9.58 -13.77
C ASP A 53 -17.93 -10.89 -13.67
N GLU A 54 -19.14 -10.83 -13.13
CA GLU A 54 -20.03 -11.99 -12.98
C GLU A 54 -20.40 -12.63 -14.34
N ALA A 55 -20.40 -11.85 -15.43
CA ALA A 55 -20.63 -12.39 -16.77
C ALA A 55 -19.42 -13.19 -17.30
N HIS A 56 -18.21 -12.91 -16.80
CA HIS A 56 -16.96 -13.52 -17.26
C HIS A 56 -16.05 -13.95 -16.09
N PRO A 57 -16.54 -14.81 -15.16
CA PRO A 57 -15.85 -15.09 -13.91
C PRO A 57 -14.53 -15.86 -14.11
N SER A 58 -14.37 -16.52 -15.27
CA SER A 58 -13.23 -17.40 -15.56
C SER A 58 -11.88 -16.70 -15.49
N GLU A 59 -11.78 -15.44 -15.89
CA GLU A 59 -10.51 -14.70 -15.86
C GLU A 59 -10.08 -14.36 -14.43
N ALA A 60 -11.03 -13.88 -13.62
CA ALA A 60 -10.79 -13.55 -12.23
C ALA A 60 -10.45 -14.80 -11.40
N TYR A 61 -11.19 -15.89 -11.59
CA TYR A 61 -10.87 -17.17 -10.95
C TYR A 61 -9.51 -17.71 -11.40
N ARG A 62 -9.12 -17.57 -12.66
CA ARG A 62 -7.78 -17.97 -13.13
C ARG A 62 -6.67 -17.21 -12.39
N SER A 63 -6.83 -15.91 -12.18
CA SER A 63 -5.90 -15.09 -11.39
C SER A 63 -5.85 -15.57 -9.94
N LEU A 64 -7.01 -15.82 -9.34
CA LEU A 64 -7.13 -16.39 -8.00
C LEU A 64 -6.40 -17.73 -7.85
N PHE A 65 -6.65 -18.68 -8.75
CA PHE A 65 -5.97 -19.99 -8.73
C PHE A 65 -4.45 -19.85 -8.87
N SER A 66 -3.98 -18.92 -9.69
CA SER A 66 -2.56 -18.65 -9.85
C SER A 66 -1.94 -18.14 -8.55
N ALA A 67 -2.61 -17.21 -7.87
CA ALA A 67 -2.18 -16.67 -6.58
C ALA A 67 -2.18 -17.75 -5.47
N VAL A 68 -3.25 -18.55 -5.36
CA VAL A 68 -3.34 -19.66 -4.38
C VAL A 68 -2.19 -20.66 -4.59
N LYS A 69 -1.85 -20.97 -5.85
CA LYS A 69 -0.73 -21.87 -6.17
C LYS A 69 0.63 -21.31 -5.72
N LYS A 70 0.83 -19.98 -5.76
CA LYS A 70 2.10 -19.34 -5.38
C LYS A 70 2.33 -19.32 -3.86
N ILE A 71 1.28 -19.16 -3.06
CA ILE A 71 1.42 -19.08 -1.59
C ILE A 71 1.62 -20.43 -0.91
N HIS A 72 1.41 -21.55 -1.61
CA HIS A 72 1.55 -22.92 -1.10
C HIS A 72 0.82 -23.16 0.25
N SER A 73 -0.36 -22.55 0.44
CA SER A 73 -1.15 -22.73 1.66
C SER A 73 -1.87 -24.09 1.65
N SER A 74 -1.87 -24.78 2.78
CA SER A 74 -2.67 -25.99 3.01
C SER A 74 -4.09 -25.71 3.51
N TRP A 75 -4.41 -24.47 3.87
CA TRP A 75 -5.65 -24.10 4.56
C TRP A 75 -6.67 -23.40 3.67
N ILE A 76 -6.24 -22.88 2.53
CA ILE A 76 -7.14 -22.24 1.57
C ILE A 76 -7.29 -23.16 0.38
N SER A 77 -8.43 -23.85 0.31
CA SER A 77 -8.85 -24.41 -0.96
C SER A 77 -9.45 -23.29 -1.81
N PRO A 78 -9.23 -23.28 -3.13
CA PRO A 78 -9.92 -22.35 -4.01
C PRO A 78 -11.45 -22.41 -3.93
N SER A 79 -12.02 -23.55 -3.51
CA SER A 79 -13.47 -23.69 -3.25
C SER A 79 -13.97 -22.84 -2.10
N ASP A 80 -13.08 -22.50 -1.16
CA ASP A 80 -13.40 -21.76 0.06
C ASP A 80 -13.33 -20.25 -0.18
N VAL A 81 -12.89 -19.85 -1.39
CA VAL A 81 -12.77 -18.46 -1.79
C VAL A 81 -13.88 -18.08 -2.75
N LYS A 82 -14.64 -17.05 -2.38
CA LYS A 82 -15.70 -16.47 -3.17
C LYS A 82 -15.28 -15.09 -3.65
N LEU A 83 -15.38 -14.88 -4.96
CA LEU A 83 -15.14 -13.57 -5.55
C LEU A 83 -16.44 -12.77 -5.56
N LEU A 84 -16.33 -11.48 -5.28
CA LEU A 84 -17.43 -10.51 -5.35
C LEU A 84 -17.04 -9.37 -6.28
N ASP A 85 -18.05 -8.77 -6.92
CA ASP A 85 -17.92 -7.47 -7.57
C ASP A 85 -17.71 -6.39 -6.49
N ASP A 86 -16.96 -5.34 -6.79
CA ASP A 86 -16.72 -4.27 -5.80
C ASP A 86 -17.93 -3.38 -5.55
N GLN A 87 -18.95 -3.46 -6.42
CA GLN A 87 -20.27 -2.86 -6.25
C GLN A 87 -21.27 -3.76 -5.52
N ASP A 88 -20.88 -5.00 -5.16
CA ASP A 88 -21.75 -5.88 -4.37
C ASP A 88 -22.08 -5.23 -3.01
N PRO A 89 -23.35 -5.21 -2.56
CA PRO A 89 -23.72 -4.60 -1.28
C PRO A 89 -22.94 -5.16 -0.07
N THR A 90 -22.58 -6.44 -0.11
CA THR A 90 -21.74 -7.11 0.90
C THR A 90 -20.33 -6.53 0.90
N ALA A 91 -19.75 -6.32 -0.28
CA ALA A 91 -18.42 -5.74 -0.43
C ALA A 91 -18.39 -4.29 0.07
N GLN A 92 -19.39 -3.48 -0.30
CA GLN A 92 -19.49 -2.09 0.12
C GLN A 92 -19.65 -1.94 1.64
N ASP A 93 -20.48 -2.77 2.27
CA ASP A 93 -20.65 -2.75 3.73
C ASP A 93 -19.38 -3.23 4.45
N ALA A 94 -18.68 -4.24 3.90
CA ALA A 94 -17.39 -4.68 4.44
C ALA A 94 -16.31 -3.58 4.34
N VAL A 95 -16.27 -2.82 3.24
CA VAL A 95 -15.44 -1.61 3.10
C VAL A 95 -15.81 -0.57 4.15
N GLU A 96 -17.11 -0.29 4.35
CA GLU A 96 -17.55 0.68 5.34
C GLU A 96 -17.12 0.27 6.76
N VAL A 97 -17.30 -1.00 7.13
CA VAL A 97 -16.85 -1.51 8.44
C VAL A 97 -15.34 -1.38 8.61
N ARG A 98 -14.55 -1.69 7.58
CA ARG A 98 -13.10 -1.53 7.58
C ARG A 98 -12.71 -0.06 7.77
N ASP A 99 -13.32 0.84 7.01
CA ASP A 99 -12.94 2.25 6.94
C ASP A 99 -13.37 3.05 8.18
N ARG A 100 -14.40 2.58 8.92
CA ARG A 100 -14.73 3.10 10.26
C ARG A 100 -13.58 2.94 11.27
N HIS A 101 -12.68 1.97 11.04
CA HIS A 101 -11.55 1.67 11.90
C HIS A 101 -10.27 1.51 11.07
N PRO A 102 -9.68 2.60 10.56
CA PRO A 102 -8.47 2.56 9.73
C PRO A 102 -7.26 2.17 10.58
N SER A 103 -7.15 0.87 10.84
CA SER A 103 -6.11 0.22 11.62
C SER A 103 -5.40 -0.77 10.71
N PRO A 104 -4.07 -0.94 10.83
CA PRO A 104 -3.37 -2.02 10.13
C PRO A 104 -3.72 -3.41 10.67
N LEU A 105 -4.58 -3.49 11.70
CA LEU A 105 -5.01 -4.73 12.33
C LEU A 105 -6.30 -5.23 11.68
N ILE A 106 -6.44 -6.56 11.67
CA ILE A 106 -7.65 -7.25 11.24
C ILE A 106 -8.83 -6.86 12.14
N THR A 107 -9.98 -6.54 11.54
CA THR A 107 -11.21 -6.17 12.25
C THR A 107 -12.08 -7.40 12.45
N ASN A 108 -12.45 -7.72 13.70
CA ASN A 108 -13.44 -8.75 13.99
C ASN A 108 -14.81 -8.10 14.08
N PHE A 109 -15.72 -8.48 13.17
CA PHE A 109 -17.06 -7.94 13.07
C PHE A 109 -18.08 -8.98 13.56
N GLN A 110 -18.98 -8.57 14.45
CA GLN A 110 -20.03 -9.41 15.05
C GLN A 110 -21.44 -8.92 14.68
N GLY A 111 -21.56 -8.21 13.56
CA GLY A 111 -22.86 -7.86 13.00
C GLY A 111 -23.61 -9.08 12.48
N LYS A 112 -24.92 -8.94 12.29
CA LYS A 112 -25.79 -10.03 11.79
C LYS A 112 -25.79 -10.14 10.26
N ARG A 113 -25.28 -9.12 9.57
CA ARG A 113 -25.30 -9.00 8.10
C ARG A 113 -24.11 -8.17 7.64
N LEU A 114 -23.65 -8.45 6.43
CA LEU A 114 -22.84 -7.55 5.60
C LEU A 114 -23.60 -7.35 4.30
N GLY A 115 -24.17 -6.17 4.07
CA GLY A 115 -25.09 -5.94 2.96
C GLY A 115 -26.22 -6.98 2.95
N ASP A 116 -26.29 -7.76 1.87
CA ASP A 116 -27.30 -8.82 1.74
C ASP A 116 -26.90 -10.17 2.35
N LEU A 117 -25.62 -10.37 2.66
CA LEU A 117 -25.10 -11.61 3.22
C LEU A 117 -25.45 -11.74 4.72
N PRO A 118 -26.30 -12.70 5.14
CA PRO A 118 -26.49 -12.99 6.54
C PRO A 118 -25.25 -13.68 7.12
N ILE A 119 -24.71 -13.12 8.19
CA ILE A 119 -23.49 -13.62 8.83
C ILE A 119 -23.70 -13.77 10.33
N GLU A 120 -22.97 -14.72 10.92
CA GLU A 120 -22.82 -14.81 12.37
C GLU A 120 -21.63 -13.96 12.83
N LYS A 121 -20.53 -14.01 12.07
CA LYS A 121 -19.27 -13.31 12.33
C LYS A 121 -18.53 -13.06 11.03
N ALA A 122 -17.71 -12.00 11.01
CA ALA A 122 -16.74 -11.75 9.95
C ALA A 122 -15.40 -11.30 10.52
N VAL A 123 -14.35 -11.53 9.75
CA VAL A 123 -12.97 -11.11 10.02
C VAL A 123 -12.49 -10.37 8.78
N ILE A 124 -12.42 -9.04 8.87
CA ILE A 124 -12.21 -8.14 7.74
C ILE A 124 -10.74 -7.70 7.72
N TYR A 125 -10.08 -7.89 6.58
CA TYR A 125 -8.69 -7.48 6.40
C TYR A 125 -8.60 -5.96 6.24
N PRO A 126 -7.51 -5.34 6.73
CA PRO A 126 -7.24 -3.94 6.44
C PRO A 126 -6.99 -3.75 4.94
N GLU A 127 -7.05 -2.51 4.49
CA GLU A 127 -6.67 -2.16 3.13
C GLU A 127 -5.19 -2.54 2.92
N ILE A 128 -4.89 -3.25 1.82
CA ILE A 128 -3.51 -3.48 1.44
C ILE A 128 -2.96 -2.15 0.95
N ALA A 129 -2.00 -1.60 1.70
CA ALA A 129 -1.30 -0.43 1.24
C ALA A 129 -0.52 -0.74 -0.06
N SER A 130 -0.76 0.08 -1.09
CA SER A 130 0.02 0.07 -2.33
C SER A 130 1.51 0.15 -2.01
N PRO A 131 2.37 -0.56 -2.76
CA PRO A 131 3.80 -0.42 -2.61
C PRO A 131 4.24 1.00 -2.96
N ARG A 132 5.14 1.55 -2.17
CA ARG A 132 5.62 2.93 -2.29
C ARG A 132 7.13 2.96 -2.30
N GLN A 133 7.69 3.55 -3.35
CA GLN A 133 9.10 3.81 -3.45
C GLN A 133 9.43 5.00 -2.56
N SER A 134 10.31 4.80 -1.58
CA SER A 134 10.85 5.92 -0.82
C SER A 134 11.97 6.62 -1.57
N PHE A 135 12.04 7.93 -1.37
CA PHE A 135 13.11 8.81 -1.82
C PHE A 135 13.47 9.76 -0.68
N THR A 136 14.75 10.12 -0.62
CA THR A 136 15.23 11.25 0.17
C THR A 136 15.81 12.26 -0.79
N VAL A 137 15.27 13.46 -0.77
CA VAL A 137 15.82 14.60 -1.50
C VAL A 137 16.59 15.45 -0.52
N THR A 138 17.89 15.54 -0.73
CA THR A 138 18.82 16.28 0.09
C THR A 138 19.06 17.62 -0.56
N TYR A 139 18.78 18.69 0.17
CA TYR A 139 19.05 20.06 -0.22
C TYR A 139 20.28 20.54 0.53
N SER A 140 21.30 20.98 -0.20
CA SER A 140 22.49 21.61 0.35
C SER A 140 22.73 22.96 -0.33
N ARG A 141 23.38 23.89 0.37
CA ARG A 141 23.86 25.13 -0.22
C ARG A 141 25.20 25.53 0.37
N ASP A 142 26.00 26.21 -0.45
CA ASP A 142 27.27 26.77 -0.04
C ASP A 142 27.11 28.25 0.31
N GLY A 143 27.55 28.61 1.53
CA GLY A 143 27.49 29.99 2.00
C GLY A 143 26.10 30.45 2.44
N GLU A 144 25.76 31.69 2.09
CA GLU A 144 24.53 32.40 2.49
C GLU A 144 23.59 32.67 1.29
N SER A 145 23.92 32.16 0.09
CA SER A 145 23.06 32.33 -1.07
C SER A 145 21.75 31.56 -0.91
N ASN A 146 20.73 31.92 -1.69
CA ASN A 146 19.50 31.14 -1.78
C ASN A 146 19.56 30.07 -2.88
N ASP A 147 20.75 29.75 -3.38
CA ASP A 147 20.97 28.74 -4.40
C ASP A 147 21.22 27.40 -3.71
N TRP A 148 20.34 26.44 -3.93
CA TRP A 148 20.37 25.12 -3.31
C TRP A 148 20.56 24.05 -4.38
N THR A 149 21.47 23.13 -4.11
CA THR A 149 21.62 21.89 -4.88
C THR A 149 20.75 20.81 -4.27
N ALA A 150 19.94 20.15 -5.10
CA ALA A 150 19.06 19.06 -4.70
C ALA A 150 19.54 17.73 -5.30
N THR A 151 19.96 16.82 -4.42
CA THR A 151 20.36 15.45 -4.78
C THR A 151 19.27 14.47 -4.36
N VAL A 152 18.87 13.58 -5.27
CA VAL A 152 17.84 12.57 -5.00
C VAL A 152 18.49 11.23 -4.73
N LYS A 153 18.16 10.64 -3.60
CA LYS A 153 18.52 9.27 -3.27
C LYS A 153 17.29 8.40 -3.18
N ARG A 154 17.28 7.32 -3.95
CA ARG A 154 16.24 6.30 -3.87
C ARG A 154 16.46 5.44 -2.63
N GLY A 155 15.39 5.08 -1.93
CA GLY A 155 15.41 4.20 -0.75
C GLY A 155 14.75 2.84 -1.00
N PRO A 156 14.35 2.10 0.06
CA PRO A 156 13.58 0.86 -0.08
C PRO A 156 12.11 1.12 -0.43
N ILE A 157 11.41 0.05 -0.81
CA ILE A 157 9.96 0.05 -1.04
C ILE A 157 9.26 -0.27 0.29
N TYR A 158 8.20 0.46 0.59
CA TYR A 158 7.36 0.22 1.76
C TYR A 158 5.90 0.00 1.36
N ARG A 159 5.16 -0.78 2.14
CA ARG A 159 3.69 -0.83 2.08
C ARG A 159 3.14 -0.07 3.28
N MET A 160 2.76 1.17 3.08
CA MET A 160 2.21 2.03 4.13
C MET A 160 1.18 2.99 3.54
N GLN A 161 0.36 3.59 4.40
CA GLN A 161 -0.75 4.47 4.00
C GLN A 161 -0.33 5.94 3.76
N ALA A 162 0.84 6.37 4.22
CA ALA A 162 1.39 7.70 3.91
C ALA A 162 1.87 7.80 2.47
N LYS A 163 1.63 8.95 1.81
CA LYS A 163 2.05 9.24 0.42
C LYS A 163 2.47 10.70 0.26
N GLY A 164 3.25 10.99 -0.77
CA GLY A 164 3.75 12.34 -1.03
C GLY A 164 5.00 12.66 -0.22
N ALA A 165 5.29 13.95 -0.01
CA ALA A 165 6.34 14.37 0.92
C ALA A 165 5.83 14.18 2.35
N ILE A 166 6.53 13.35 3.13
CA ILE A 166 6.05 12.86 4.44
C ILE A 166 6.86 13.38 5.62
N SER A 167 8.06 13.90 5.38
CA SER A 167 8.87 14.50 6.44
C SER A 167 9.83 15.53 5.88
N TYR A 168 10.02 16.60 6.65
CA TYR A 168 11.08 17.59 6.47
C TYR A 168 11.99 17.54 7.69
N SER A 169 13.30 17.52 7.48
CA SER A 169 14.28 17.67 8.54
C SER A 169 15.39 18.61 8.11
N ALA A 170 15.87 19.45 9.00
CA ALA A 170 17.00 20.34 8.75
C ALA A 170 17.95 20.30 9.94
N ALA A 171 19.23 20.51 9.67
CA ALA A 171 20.25 20.62 10.70
C ALA A 171 20.67 22.08 10.84
N SER A 172 20.62 22.58 12.08
CA SER A 172 21.10 23.93 12.42
C SER A 172 21.87 23.88 13.74
N TRP A 173 22.91 24.70 13.86
CA TRP A 173 23.63 24.87 15.12
C TRP A 173 22.74 25.55 16.17
N THR A 174 23.02 25.33 17.44
CA THR A 174 22.31 26.01 18.54
C THR A 174 22.50 27.52 18.42
N GLY A 175 21.40 28.28 18.37
CA GLY A 175 21.41 29.73 18.19
C GLY A 175 21.41 30.20 16.73
N ALA A 176 21.51 29.29 15.78
CA ALA A 176 21.36 29.59 14.36
C ALA A 176 19.90 29.87 14.00
N THR A 177 19.69 30.79 13.07
CA THR A 177 18.40 31.14 12.50
C THR A 177 18.03 30.21 11.35
N ALA A 178 16.80 30.30 10.84
CA ALA A 178 16.40 29.55 9.64
C ALA A 178 17.27 29.91 8.42
N ALA A 179 17.74 31.16 8.34
CA ALA A 179 18.63 31.63 7.28
C ALA A 179 20.03 31.00 7.35
N ASP A 180 20.41 30.41 8.47
CA ASP A 180 21.71 29.75 8.65
C ASP A 180 21.65 28.24 8.32
N GLN A 181 20.48 27.72 7.96
CA GLN A 181 20.35 26.32 7.52
C GLN A 181 21.10 26.12 6.21
N LYS A 182 22.00 25.13 6.18
CA LYS A 182 22.77 24.76 4.98
C LYS A 182 22.39 23.41 4.41
N PHE A 183 21.52 22.69 5.12
CA PHE A 183 21.18 21.33 4.82
C PHE A 183 19.74 21.02 5.25
N ALA A 184 18.98 20.40 4.36
CA ALA A 184 17.68 19.84 4.66
C ALA A 184 17.46 18.53 3.91
N ASN A 185 16.69 17.62 4.50
CA ASN A 185 16.21 16.43 3.85
C ASN A 185 14.69 16.46 3.78
N VAL A 186 14.15 16.12 2.62
CA VAL A 186 12.73 15.81 2.43
C VAL A 186 12.60 14.35 2.06
N SER A 187 11.83 13.58 2.85
CA SER A 187 11.51 12.20 2.50
C SER A 187 10.17 12.16 1.76
N VAL A 188 10.15 11.45 0.64
CA VAL A 188 9.01 11.34 -0.26
C VAL A 188 8.66 9.87 -0.48
N LEU A 189 7.36 9.58 -0.53
CA LEU A 189 6.81 8.28 -0.90
C LEU A 189 6.02 8.39 -2.19
N ILE A 190 6.48 7.72 -3.23
CA ILE A 190 5.81 7.62 -4.53
C ILE A 190 5.09 6.29 -4.63
N GLU A 191 3.79 6.34 -4.92
CA GLU A 191 3.00 5.14 -5.17
C GLU A 191 3.44 4.45 -6.47
N ILE A 192 3.70 3.15 -6.38
CA ILE A 192 4.03 2.29 -7.50
C ILE A 192 2.85 1.36 -7.72
N ASP A 193 2.43 1.19 -8.96
CA ASP A 193 1.51 0.12 -9.31
C ASP A 193 2.16 -1.24 -8.94
N PRO A 194 1.46 -2.11 -8.18
CA PRO A 194 2.01 -3.36 -7.67
C PRO A 194 2.72 -4.23 -8.71
N ARG A 195 2.28 -4.17 -9.97
CA ARG A 195 2.89 -4.93 -11.08
C ARG A 195 4.32 -4.49 -11.39
N PHE A 196 4.67 -3.26 -11.06
CA PHE A 196 6.02 -2.71 -11.21
C PHE A 196 6.79 -2.69 -9.90
N ALA A 197 6.26 -3.22 -8.80
CA ALA A 197 6.98 -3.24 -7.53
C ALA A 197 8.16 -4.23 -7.51
N HIS A 198 8.35 -5.01 -8.58
CA HIS A 198 9.50 -5.89 -8.72
C HIS A 198 10.80 -5.07 -8.82
N PRO A 199 11.86 -5.40 -8.06
CA PRO A 199 13.13 -4.68 -8.08
C PRO A 199 13.68 -4.45 -9.50
N ASP A 200 13.63 -5.48 -10.35
CA ASP A 200 14.13 -5.40 -11.73
C ASP A 200 13.36 -4.38 -12.60
N LEU A 201 12.04 -4.25 -12.42
CA LEU A 201 11.23 -3.32 -13.21
C LEU A 201 11.47 -1.88 -12.78
N LEU A 202 11.71 -1.66 -11.49
CA LEU A 202 12.10 -0.35 -11.00
C LEU A 202 13.55 -0.02 -11.29
N ALA A 203 14.37 -1.00 -11.68
CA ALA A 203 15.72 -0.75 -12.16
C ALA A 203 15.74 -0.26 -13.62
N LEU A 204 14.60 -0.31 -14.33
CA LEU A 204 14.49 0.22 -15.69
C LEU A 204 14.77 1.74 -15.70
N PRO A 205 15.68 2.24 -16.56
CA PRO A 205 16.08 3.65 -16.57
C PRO A 205 14.92 4.65 -16.65
N ASP A 206 13.93 4.36 -17.49
CA ASP A 206 12.76 5.24 -17.67
C ASP A 206 11.90 5.32 -16.41
N MET A 207 11.73 4.19 -15.69
CA MET A 207 10.98 4.15 -14.44
C MET A 207 11.74 4.84 -13.31
N LYS A 208 13.06 4.64 -13.22
CA LYS A 208 13.92 5.37 -12.27
C LYS A 208 13.75 6.87 -12.46
N LYS A 209 13.98 7.37 -13.68
CA LYS A 209 13.89 8.79 -14.02
C LYS A 209 12.49 9.37 -13.77
N LEU A 210 11.43 8.65 -14.14
CA LEU A 210 10.06 9.10 -13.94
C LEU A 210 9.73 9.28 -12.46
N THR A 211 10.02 8.25 -11.65
CA THR A 211 9.71 8.25 -10.22
C THR A 211 10.57 9.25 -9.43
N ALA A 212 11.86 9.39 -9.78
CA ALA A 212 12.73 10.40 -9.20
C ALA A 212 12.27 11.83 -9.51
N ASN A 213 11.86 12.12 -10.76
CA ASN A 213 11.31 13.43 -11.12
C ASN A 213 10.02 13.75 -10.36
N GLN A 214 9.15 12.75 -10.16
CA GLN A 214 7.95 12.93 -9.33
C GLN A 214 8.32 13.20 -7.86
N ALA A 215 9.34 12.50 -7.34
CA ALA A 215 9.84 12.73 -5.99
C ALA A 215 10.45 14.13 -5.81
N ARG A 216 11.28 14.60 -6.76
CA ARG A 216 11.83 15.96 -6.79
C ARG A 216 10.74 16.99 -6.70
N LYS A 217 9.71 16.89 -7.55
CA LYS A 217 8.61 17.85 -7.58
C LYS A 217 7.92 17.98 -6.20
N LEU A 218 7.57 16.85 -5.59
CA LEU A 218 6.91 16.83 -4.28
C LEU A 218 7.83 17.33 -3.16
N ALA A 219 9.12 16.99 -3.24
CA ALA A 219 10.11 17.48 -2.30
C ALA A 219 10.30 18.99 -2.41
N ASP A 220 10.40 19.53 -3.62
CA ASP A 220 10.57 20.96 -3.87
C ASP A 220 9.36 21.76 -3.39
N GLU A 221 8.14 21.23 -3.61
CA GLU A 221 6.90 21.82 -3.10
C GLU A 221 6.91 21.91 -1.56
N MET A 222 7.36 20.86 -0.86
CA MET A 222 7.49 20.90 0.61
C MET A 222 8.64 21.80 1.05
N PHE A 223 9.80 21.71 0.40
CA PHE A 223 11.00 22.49 0.75
C PHE A 223 10.73 23.99 0.65
N LYS A 224 10.06 24.44 -0.42
CA LYS A 224 9.70 25.85 -0.63
C LYS A 224 8.68 26.38 0.38
N GLN A 225 7.96 25.53 1.11
CA GLN A 225 7.14 25.99 2.25
C GLN A 225 8.00 26.51 3.40
N TYR A 226 9.23 26.01 3.53
CA TYR A 226 10.20 26.43 4.55
C TYR A 226 11.22 27.46 4.01
N HIS A 227 11.52 27.39 2.71
CA HIS A 227 12.47 28.27 2.00
C HIS A 227 11.84 28.86 0.73
N PRO A 228 10.93 29.84 0.85
CA PRO A 228 10.14 30.34 -0.28
C PRO A 228 10.98 31.02 -1.36
N ASP A 229 12.11 31.62 -0.98
CA ASP A 229 13.02 32.33 -1.88
C ASP A 229 14.12 31.42 -2.46
N ALA A 230 14.07 30.11 -2.21
CA ALA A 230 15.08 29.18 -2.69
C ALA A 230 15.04 29.02 -4.22
N VAL A 231 16.21 29.15 -4.82
CA VAL A 231 16.51 28.73 -6.19
C VAL A 231 17.08 27.33 -6.10
N ILE A 232 16.42 26.35 -6.73
CA ILE A 232 16.79 24.93 -6.61
C ILE A 232 17.38 24.49 -7.94
N GLU A 233 18.62 24.00 -7.89
CA GLU A 233 19.30 23.30 -8.98
C GLU A 233 19.31 21.80 -8.67
N HIS A 234 18.81 20.97 -9.59
CA HIS A 234 18.83 19.53 -9.41
C HIS A 234 20.11 18.95 -9.96
N ASP A 235 20.78 18.13 -9.15
CA ASP A 235 21.86 17.29 -9.64
C ASP A 235 21.28 16.24 -10.60
N GLU A 236 21.81 16.16 -11.81
CA GLU A 236 21.39 15.20 -12.83
C GLU A 236 21.90 13.79 -12.51
N ASP A 237 22.97 13.68 -11.72
CA ASP A 237 23.54 12.41 -11.30
C ASP A 237 22.71 11.84 -10.13
N GLU A 238 21.90 10.82 -10.42
CA GLU A 238 21.29 10.00 -9.37
C GLU A 238 22.37 9.17 -8.68
N GLU A 239 22.57 9.38 -7.39
CA GLU A 239 23.33 8.43 -6.58
C GLU A 239 22.51 7.14 -6.45
N ASP A 240 22.86 6.14 -7.28
CA ASP A 240 22.48 4.76 -7.03
C ASP A 240 23.09 4.37 -5.67
N GLY A 241 22.29 4.43 -4.61
CA GLY A 241 22.69 3.91 -3.32
C GLY A 241 22.87 2.41 -3.43
N ASP A 242 24.09 1.91 -3.21
CA ASP A 242 24.32 0.48 -3.00
C ASP A 242 23.51 0.03 -1.78
N TYR A 243 22.48 -0.79 -2.01
CA TYR A 243 21.62 -1.42 -0.99
C TYR A 243 21.86 -2.92 -0.95
#